data_AF-A0A661DP85-F1
#
_entry.id   AF-A0A661DP85-F1
#
_cell.length_a   1.000
_cell.length_b   1.000
_cell.length_c   1.000
_cell.angle_alpha   90.00
_cell.angle_beta   90.00
_cell.angle_gamma   90.00
#
_symmetry.space_group_name_H-M   'P 1'
#
loop_
_entity.id
_entity.type
_entity.pdbx_description
1 polymer ?
#
loop_
_entity_poly.entity_id
_entity_poly.type
_entity_poly.pdbx_seq_one_letter_code
_entity_poly.pdbx_strand_id
1 'polypeptide(L)' 'MATEHRVGSEVKPAFSRLFKTADGEIVLSYLRRRFYDNKIDNENIARQVGQRDVVRAIMNLSGDDNGK' A
#
# COMPACT_ATOMS: atom_id res chain seq x y z
N MET A 1 -23.17 -13.38 21.69
CA MET A 1 -22.47 -12.19 21.13
C MET A 1 -21.11 -12.65 20.67
N ALA A 2 -20.87 -12.71 19.35
CA ALA A 2 -19.61 -13.16 18.78
C ALA A 2 -19.09 -12.08 17.82
N THR A 3 -18.24 -11.21 18.33
CA THR A 3 -17.46 -10.25 17.55
C THR A 3 -16.07 -10.84 17.32
N GLU A 4 -16.01 -11.97 16.61
CA GLU A 4 -14.76 -12.55 16.15
C GLU A 4 -14.61 -12.34 14.64
N HIS A 5 -13.53 -11.65 14.26
CA HIS A 5 -12.84 -11.74 12.98
C HIS A 5 -13.60 -11.41 11.68
N ARG A 6 -13.86 -10.12 11.41
CA ARG A 6 -14.11 -9.60 10.04
C ARG A 6 -12.92 -8.89 9.39
N VAL A 7 -11.88 -8.56 10.16
CA VAL A 7 -10.72 -7.80 9.66
C VAL A 7 -9.94 -8.61 8.61
N GLY A 8 -9.85 -9.94 8.78
CA GLY A 8 -9.13 -10.80 7.82
C GLY A 8 -9.85 -11.05 6.50
N SER A 9 -11.19 -10.94 6.45
CA SER A 9 -11.99 -11.24 5.26
C SER A 9 -12.10 -10.08 4.28
N GLU A 10 -12.04 -8.83 4.75
CA GLU A 10 -12.18 -7.64 3.90
C GLU A 10 -10.83 -7.14 3.34
N VAL A 11 -9.74 -7.41 4.07
CA VAL A 11 -8.40 -7.03 3.69
C VAL A 11 -7.94 -7.76 2.40
N LYS A 12 -8.26 -9.06 2.26
CA LYS A 12 -7.91 -9.85 1.07
C LYS A 12 -8.57 -9.31 -0.23
N PRO A 13 -9.89 -9.04 -0.27
CA PRO A 13 -10.55 -8.38 -1.40
C PRO A 13 -9.96 -7.01 -1.74
N ALA A 14 -9.64 -6.20 -0.72
CA ALA A 14 -9.07 -4.87 -0.94
C ALA A 14 -7.69 -4.95 -1.62
N PHE A 15 -6.80 -5.82 -1.13
CA PHE A 15 -5.51 -6.07 -1.78
C PHE A 15 -5.65 -6.66 -3.18
N SER A 16 -6.56 -7.62 -3.37
CA SER A 16 -6.83 -8.18 -4.69
C SER A 16 -7.29 -7.11 -5.68
N ARG A 17 -8.16 -6.18 -5.26
CA ARG A 17 -8.57 -5.05 -6.11
C ARG A 17 -7.40 -4.11 -6.39
N LEU A 18 -6.64 -3.77 -5.36
CA LEU A 18 -5.50 -2.86 -5.47
C LEU A 18 -4.43 -3.36 -6.46
N PHE A 19 -4.19 -4.67 -6.53
CA PHE A 19 -3.12 -5.23 -7.37
C PHE A 19 -3.58 -5.86 -8.70
N LYS A 20 -4.85 -6.26 -8.83
CA LYS A 20 -5.34 -7.03 -10.00
C LYS A 20 -6.29 -6.25 -10.92
N THR A 21 -6.44 -4.94 -10.70
CA THR A 21 -7.36 -4.10 -11.47
C THR A 21 -6.70 -2.81 -11.95
N ALA A 22 -7.17 -2.28 -13.07
CA ALA A 22 -6.70 -1.02 -13.63
C ALA A 22 -6.89 0.17 -12.66
N ASP A 23 -8.01 0.22 -11.94
CA ASP A 23 -8.23 1.23 -10.90
C ASP A 23 -7.20 1.11 -9.77
N GLY A 24 -6.86 -0.12 -9.39
CA GLY A 24 -5.80 -0.42 -8.44
C GLY A 24 -4.43 0.09 -8.88
N GLU A 25 -4.07 -0.13 -10.15
CA GLU A 25 -2.83 0.39 -10.75
C GLU A 25 -2.78 1.93 -10.73
N ILE A 26 -3.90 2.59 -10.98
CA ILE A 26 -4.01 4.07 -10.91
C ILE A 26 -3.78 4.54 -9.47
N VAL A 27 -4.39 3.89 -8.48
CA VAL A 27 -4.20 4.20 -7.06
C VAL A 27 -2.74 4.01 -6.64
N LEU A 28 -2.12 2.90 -7.01
CA LEU A 28 -0.72 2.62 -6.69
C LEU A 28 0.21 3.65 -7.34
N SER A 29 -0.05 4.02 -8.59
CA SER A 29 0.70 5.05 -9.31
C SER A 29 0.59 6.41 -8.63
N TYR A 30 -0.60 6.78 -8.17
CA TYR A 30 -0.82 8.01 -7.40
C TYR A 30 -0.05 7.99 -6.07
N LEU A 31 -0.16 6.91 -5.29
CA LEU A 31 0.53 6.77 -4.01
C LEU A 31 2.05 6.84 -4.17
N ARG A 32 2.60 6.16 -5.19
CA ARG A 32 4.02 6.22 -5.55
C ARG A 32 4.46 7.65 -5.82
N ARG A 33 3.78 8.33 -6.75
CA ARG A 33 4.15 9.69 -7.16
C ARG A 33 4.05 10.66 -5.99
N ARG A 34 3.03 10.51 -5.14
CA ARG A 34 2.74 11.45 -4.05
C ARG A 34 3.63 11.26 -2.82
N PHE A 35 4.02 10.04 -2.50
CA PHE A 35 4.68 9.75 -1.23
C PHE A 35 6.04 9.07 -1.38
N TYR A 36 6.28 8.40 -2.51
CA TYR A 36 7.55 7.72 -2.74
C TYR A 36 8.54 8.55 -3.55
N ASP A 37 8.12 9.05 -4.72
CA ASP A 37 9.03 9.71 -5.67
C ASP A 37 9.34 11.18 -5.29
N ASN A 38 8.54 11.79 -4.42
CA ASN A 38 8.75 13.18 -3.99
C ASN A 38 10.03 13.35 -3.15
N LYS A 39 10.74 14.47 -3.36
CA LYS A 39 11.90 14.82 -2.52
C LYS A 39 11.46 15.00 -1.08
N ILE A 40 12.29 14.52 -0.15
CA ILE A 40 12.08 14.76 1.28
C ILE A 40 12.48 16.21 1.57
N ASP A 41 11.61 16.96 2.21
CA ASP A 41 11.93 18.28 2.78
C ASP A 41 12.27 18.15 4.27
N ASN A 42 13.02 19.13 4.78
CA ASN A 42 13.51 19.10 6.15
C ASN A 42 12.43 19.45 7.19
N GLU A 43 11.28 19.97 6.76
CA GLU A 43 10.21 20.40 7.66
C GLU A 43 9.41 19.21 8.22
N ASN A 44 9.39 18.07 7.51
CA ASN A 44 8.63 16.91 7.96
C ASN A 44 9.26 15.53 7.63
N ILE A 45 10.58 15.42 7.80
CA ILE A 45 11.36 14.23 7.43
C ILE A 45 10.75 12.93 7.98
N ALA A 46 10.47 12.86 9.29
CA ALA A 46 9.98 11.63 9.92
C ALA A 46 8.66 11.14 9.32
N ARG A 47 7.74 12.06 9.04
CA ARG A 47 6.46 11.73 8.41
C ARG A 47 6.66 11.26 6.97
N GLN A 48 7.51 11.94 6.21
CA GLN A 48 7.75 11.62 4.79
C GLN A 48 8.48 10.29 4.63
N VAL A 49 9.43 9.97 5.52
CA VAL A 49 10.07 8.65 5.58
C VAL A 49 9.04 7.57 5.92
N GLY A 50 8.21 7.78 6.94
CA GLY A 50 7.16 6.80 7.30
C GLY A 50 6.16 6.56 6.15
N GLN A 51 5.78 7.61 5.43
CA GLN A 51 4.92 7.49 4.25
C GLN A 51 5.60 6.70 3.11
N ARG A 52 6.90 6.91 2.90
CA ARG A 52 7.70 6.13 1.93
C ARG A 52 7.74 4.65 2.28
N ASP A 53 7.99 4.33 3.54
CA ASP A 53 8.10 2.94 4.00
C ASP A 53 6.78 2.20 3.85
N VAL A 54 5.65 2.86 4.14
CA VAL A 54 4.31 2.29 3.93
C VAL A 54 4.06 2.00 2.44
N VAL A 55 4.34 2.95 1.55
CA VAL A 55 4.14 2.76 0.11
C VAL A 55 5.06 1.65 -0.43
N ARG A 56 6.30 1.59 0.05
CA ARG A 56 7.24 0.52 -0.29
C ARG A 56 6.74 -0.85 0.16
N ALA A 57 6.21 -0.96 1.38
CA ALA A 57 5.63 -2.19 1.89
C ALA A 57 4.45 -2.65 1.03
N ILE A 58 3.55 -1.73 0.64
CA ILE A 58 2.43 -2.02 -0.26
C ILE A 58 2.91 -2.55 -1.62
N MET A 59 3.95 -1.95 -2.20
CA MET A 59 4.52 -2.43 -3.48
C MET A 59 5.22 -3.78 -3.36
N ASN A 60 5.87 -4.07 -2.24
CA ASN A 60 6.48 -5.37 -2.03
C ASN A 60 5.41 -6.47 -1.93
N LEU A 61 4.25 -6.17 -1.34
CA LEU A 61 3.12 -7.09 -1.29
C LEU A 61 2.54 -7.41 -2.68
N SER A 62 2.75 -6.56 -3.70
CA SER A 62 2.36 -6.90 -5.08
C SER A 62 3.33 -7.85 -5.78
N GLY A 63 4.56 -7.98 -5.28
CA GLY A 63 5.60 -8.84 -5.83
C GLY A 63 5.61 -10.27 -5.29
N ASP A 64 4.94 -10.52 -4.16
CA ASP A 64 4.90 -11.80 -3.43
C ASP A 64 3.75 -12.74 -3.87
N ASP A 65 3.20 -12.56 -5.08
CA ASP A 65 2.38 -13.57 -5.78
C ASP A 65 3.25 -14.50 -6.68
N ASN A 66 4.59 -14.45 -6.55
CA ASN A 66 5.51 -15.45 -7.09
C ASN A 66 6.10 -16.29 -5.95
N GLY A 67 5.38 -17.37 -5.64
CA GLY A 67 5.71 -18.31 -4.57
C GLY A 67 7.14 -18.83 -4.60
N LYS A 68 7.70 -18.93 -3.39
CA LYS A 68 8.49 -20.09 -3.00
C LYS A 68 7.67 -20.92 -2.03
#